data_AF-G7VER6-F1
#
_entry.id   AF-G7VER6-F1
#
_cell.length_a   1.000
_cell.length_b   1.000
_cell.length_c   1.000
_cell.angle_alpha   90.00
_cell.angle_beta   90.00
_cell.angle_gamma   90.00
#
_symmetry.space_group_name_H-M   'P 1'
#
loop_
_entity.id
_entity.type
_entity.pdbx_description
1 polymer ?
#
loop_
_entity_poly.entity_id
_entity_poly.type
_entity_poly.pdbx_seq_one_letter_code
_entity_poly.pdbx_strand_id
1 'polypeptide(L)' 'MERSRRGDGVARVEGFVVFVPGAEPGQRVKIQIEKVGGSYAVGKIVS' A
#
# COMPACT_ATOMS: atom_id res chain seq x y z
N MET A 1 -3.62 -13.04 16.76
CA MET A 1 -3.92 -11.97 15.79
C MET A 1 -2.60 -11.31 15.44
N GLU A 2 -2.00 -11.75 14.33
CA GLU A 2 -0.74 -11.20 13.85
C GLU A 2 -1.03 -9.84 13.22
N ARG A 3 -1.06 -8.79 14.05
CA ARG A 3 -0.97 -7.42 13.54
C ARG A 3 0.43 -7.28 12.99
N SER A 4 0.61 -7.42 11.68
CA SER A 4 1.78 -6.95 10.96
C SER A 4 2.09 -5.54 11.48
N ARG A 5 3.18 -5.43 12.23
CA ARG A 5 3.35 -4.50 13.36
C ARG A 5 3.62 -3.03 12.98
N ARG A 6 3.14 -2.57 11.82
CA ARG A 6 3.32 -1.16 11.41
C ARG A 6 2.13 -0.53 10.69
N GLY A 7 0.94 -1.15 10.65
CA GLY A 7 -0.23 -0.47 10.05
C GLY A 7 -0.05 -0.05 8.58
N ASP A 8 0.97 -0.60 7.91
CA ASP A 8 1.22 -0.39 6.50
C ASP A 8 0.39 -1.41 5.72
N GLY A 9 -0.60 -0.92 4.97
CA GLY A 9 -1.36 -1.75 4.05
C GLY A 9 -0.50 -2.11 2.85
N VAL A 10 -0.46 -3.38 2.49
CA VAL A 10 0.24 -3.86 1.29
C VAL A 10 -0.81 -4.13 0.21
N ALA A 11 -0.79 -3.31 -0.83
CA ALA A 11 -1.60 -3.52 -2.03
C ALA A 11 -0.77 -4.29 -3.07
N ARG A 12 -1.41 -5.22 -3.79
CA ARG A 12 -0.78 -5.94 -4.89
C ARG A 12 -1.57 -5.66 -6.17
N VAL A 13 -0.90 -5.05 -7.15
CA VAL A 13 -1.50 -4.67 -8.43
C VAL A 13 -0.76 -5.43 -9.52
N GLU A 14 -1.42 -6.40 -10.16
CA GLU A 14 -0.85 -7.19 -11.27
C GLU A 14 0.55 -7.78 -10.99
N GLY A 15 0.77 -8.28 -9.77
CA GLY A 15 2.06 -8.84 -9.34
C GLY A 15 3.07 -7.82 -8.83
N PHE A 16 2.80 -6.52 -8.98
CA PHE A 16 3.59 -5.42 -8.45
C PHE A 16 3.16 -5.07 -7.02
N VAL A 17 4.13 -4.93 -6.11
CA VAL A 17 3.87 -4.65 -4.68
C VAL A 17 3.84 -3.15 -4.46
N VAL A 18 2.78 -2.65 -3.84
CA VAL A 18 2.61 -1.23 -3.50
C VAL A 18 2.38 -1.10 -2.00
N PHE A 19 3.29 -0.39 -1.34
CA PHE A 19 3.19 -0.09 0.08
C PHE A 19 2.36 1.18 0.28
N VAL A 20 1.29 1.06 1.07
CA VAL A 20 0.34 2.13 1.37
C VAL A 20 0.16 2.23 2.89
N PRO A 21 0.94 3.08 3.59
CA PRO A 21 0.79 3.31 5.02
C PRO A 21 -0.63 3.77 5.36
N GLY A 22 -1.25 3.13 6.35
CA GLY A 22 -2.60 3.46 6.81
C GLY A 22 -3.75 2.86 5.98
N ALA A 23 -3.47 2.06 4.95
CA ALA A 23 -4.50 1.33 4.23
C ALA A 23 -4.90 0.04 4.96
N GLU A 24 -6.21 -0.22 5.03
CA GLU A 24 -6.74 -1.42 5.68
C GLU A 24 -7.21 -2.46 4.64
N PRO A 25 -7.09 -3.78 4.93
CA PRO A 25 -7.61 -4.82 4.05
C PRO A 25 -9.12 -4.64 3.80
N GLY A 26 -9.53 -4.70 2.54
CA GLY A 26 -10.93 -4.54 2.13
C GLY A 26 -11.36 -3.09 1.85
N GLN A 27 -10.51 -2.11 2.14
CA GLN A 27 -10.77 -0.71 1.82
C GLN A 27 -10.48 -0.42 0.34
N ARG A 28 -11.38 0.33 -0.31
CA ARG A 28 -11.16 0.87 -1.66
C ARG A 28 -10.83 2.35 -1.52
N VAL A 29 -9.54 2.67 -1.59
CA VAL A 29 -9.03 4.05 -1.49
C VAL A 29 -8.33 4.45 -2.77
N LYS A 30 -8.27 5.75 -3.04
CA LYS A 30 -7.39 6.28 -4.07
C LYS A 30 -6.02 6.52 -3.45
N ILE A 31 -5.00 5.99 -4.10
CA ILE A 31 -3.61 6.18 -3.69
C ILE A 31 -2.88 7.01 -4.75
N GLN A 32 -2.01 7.91 -4.29
CA GLN A 32 -1.08 8.63 -5.14
C GLN A 32 0.31 8.02 -4.95
N ILE A 33 0.93 7.60 -6.04
CA ILE A 33 2.29 7.05 -6.02
C ILE A 33 3.29 8.20 -5.80
N GLU A 34 4.10 8.11 -4.75
CA GLU A 34 5.14 9.09 -4.45
C GLU A 34 6.52 8.62 -4.89
N LYS A 35 6.76 7.31 -4.86
CA LYS A 35 8.04 6.72 -5.26
C LYS A 35 7.84 5.37 -5.93
N VAL A 36 8.51 5.16 -7.05
CA VAL A 36 8.61 3.84 -7.71
C VAL A 36 10.03 3.33 -7.54
N GLY A 37 10.16 2.14 -6.98
CA GLY A 37 11.40 1.36 -6.95
C GLY A 37 11.38 0.24 -7.99
N GLY A 38 12.48 -0.51 -8.09
CA GLY A 38 12.61 -1.57 -9.10
C GLY A 38 11.60 -2.71 -8.95
N SER A 39 11.25 -3.07 -7.72
CA SER A 39 10.35 -4.21 -7.43
C SER A 39 9.08 -3.83 -6.66
N TYR A 40 8.94 -2.56 -6.28
CA TYR A 40 7.82 -2.07 -5.49
C TYR A 40 7.59 -0.57 -5.72
N ALA A 41 6.40 -0.07 -5.37
CA ALA A 41 6.15 1.36 -5.22
C ALA A 41 5.67 1.69 -3.80
N VAL A 42 5.82 2.96 -3.44
CA VAL A 42 5.28 3.55 -2.21
C VAL A 42 4.36 4.68 -2.61
N GLY A 43 3.16 4.69 -2.03
CA GLY A 43 2.16 5.72 -2.26
C GLY A 43 1.40 6.04 -0.99
N LYS A 44 0.71 7.18 -0.98
CA LYS A 44 -0.13 7.62 0.14
C LYS A 44 -1.59 7.65 -0.27
N ILE A 45 -2.48 7.46 0.70
CA ILE A 45 -3.92 7.59 0.52
C ILE A 45 -4.26 9.06 0.30
N VAL A 46 -5.06 9.35 -0.71
CA VAL A 46 -5.55 10.71 -1.01
C VAL A 46 -7.06 10.83 -0.94
N SER A 47 -7.81 9.72 -0.97
CA SER A 47 -9.27 9.72 -0.86
C SER A 47 -9.84 8.36 -0.47
#